data_AF-A0A5E4XJ63-F1
#
_entry.id   AF-A0A5E4XJ63-F1
#
_cell.length_a   1.000
_cell.length_b   1.000
_cell.length_c   1.000
_cell.angle_alpha   90.00
_cell.angle_beta   90.00
_cell.angle_gamma   90.00
#
_symmetry.space_group_name_H-M   'P 1'
#
loop_
_entity.id
_entity.type
_entity.pdbx_description
1 polymer ?
#
loop_
_entity_poly.entity_id
_entity_poly.type
_entity_poly.pdbx_seq_one_letter_code
_entity_poly.pdbx_strand_id
1 'polypeptide(L)'
;MPVVVFRRNGQTYQDEVKANTNLVVRAGIKQFPFPHLRYECGMGKCARCACRVLSGSEHLPAPNWKEKKQLGNRLDEGFRLACQLWIAQDIELAQDDELPAAL
;
A
#
# COMPACT_ATOMS: atom_id res chain seq x y z
N MET A 1 -1.57 14.98 -11.01
CA MET A 1 -1.36 14.56 -9.61
C MET A 1 -2.24 13.34 -9.43
N PRO A 2 -1.70 12.14 -9.16
CA PRO A 2 -2.56 10.99 -8.92
C PRO A 2 -3.39 11.16 -7.65
N VAL A 3 -4.65 10.73 -7.72
CA VAL A 3 -5.57 10.61 -6.59
C VAL A 3 -5.32 9.27 -5.90
N VAL A 4 -5.11 9.32 -4.59
CA VAL A 4 -4.94 8.12 -3.76
C VAL A 4 -6.14 8.01 -2.83
N VAL A 5 -6.89 6.92 -2.97
CA VAL A 5 -7.97 6.55 -2.05
C VAL A 5 -7.43 5.49 -1.09
N PHE A 6 -7.50 5.75 0.21
CA PHE A 6 -7.03 4.86 1.26
C PHE A 6 -8.18 4.46 2.17
N ARG A 7 -8.51 3.17 2.19
CA ARG A 7 -9.54 2.57 3.05
C ARG A 7 -8.91 1.90 4.26
N ARG A 8 -9.48 2.14 5.44
CA ARG A 8 -9.08 1.46 6.67
C ARG A 8 -10.22 1.45 7.67
N ASN A 9 -10.56 0.26 8.19
CA ASN A 9 -11.53 0.06 9.27
C ASN A 9 -12.87 0.73 8.98
N GLY A 10 -13.38 0.56 7.76
CA GLY A 10 -14.65 1.15 7.30
C GLY A 10 -14.59 2.65 6.99
N GLN A 11 -13.45 3.31 7.19
CA GLN A 11 -13.24 4.72 6.83
C GLN A 11 -12.50 4.83 5.49
N THR A 12 -12.83 5.86 4.73
CA THR A 12 -12.18 6.19 3.45
C THR A 12 -11.58 7.58 3.54
N TYR A 13 -10.31 7.69 3.17
CA TYR A 13 -9.57 8.93 3.09
C TYR A 13 -9.04 9.10 1.68
N GLN A 14 -9.02 10.33 1.17
CA GLN A 14 -8.60 10.60 -0.20
C GLN A 14 -7.81 11.90 -0.25
N ASP A 15 -6.74 11.89 -1.03
CA ASP A 15 -5.96 13.10 -1.32
C ASP A 15 -5.21 12.95 -2.66
N GLU A 16 -4.82 14.09 -3.23
CA GLU A 16 -3.89 14.14 -4.36
C GLU A 16 -2.45 14.08 -3.86
N VAL A 17 -1.63 13.24 -4.50
CA VAL A 17 -0.20 13.17 -4.20
C VAL A 17 0.65 13.57 -5.41
N LYS A 18 1.88 13.98 -5.16
CA LYS A 18 2.83 14.21 -6.25
C LYS A 18 3.06 12.90 -7.00
N ALA A 19 3.09 12.94 -8.32
CA ALA A 19 3.46 11.77 -9.11
C ALA A 19 4.84 11.24 -8.69
N ASN A 20 5.04 9.94 -8.86
CA ASN A 20 6.24 9.22 -8.44
C ASN A 20 6.51 9.39 -6.93
N THR A 21 5.49 9.16 -6.11
CA THR A 21 5.56 9.23 -4.63
C THR A 21 5.58 7.84 -4.01
N ASN A 22 6.29 7.68 -2.89
CA ASN A 22 6.14 6.51 -2.03
C ASN A 22 5.25 6.84 -0.81
N LEU A 23 4.16 6.08 -0.62
CA LEU A 23 3.18 6.35 0.44
C LEU A 23 3.73 6.14 1.85
N VAL A 24 4.66 5.19 2.04
CA VAL A 24 5.30 4.97 3.35
C VAL A 24 6.25 6.11 3.70
N VAL A 25 7.01 6.63 2.73
CA VAL A 25 7.85 7.82 2.93
C VAL A 25 7.00 9.02 3.33
N ARG A 26 5.89 9.27 2.61
CA ARG A 26 4.93 10.35 2.95
C ARG A 26 4.38 10.21 4.36
N ALA A 27 3.92 9.02 4.72
CA ALA A 27 3.41 8.77 6.05
C ALA A 27 4.50 9.00 7.13
N GLY A 28 5.75 8.61 6.84
CA GLY A 28 6.93 8.85 7.66
C GLY A 28 7.22 10.32 7.96
N ILE A 29 6.92 11.21 7.02
CA ILE A 29 7.04 12.67 7.17
C ILE A 29 5.71 13.34 7.56
N LYS A 30 4.75 12.57 8.09
CA LYS A 30 3.43 13.03 8.56
C LYS A 30 2.58 13.70 7.48
N GLN A 31 2.74 13.28 6.22
CA GLN A 31 1.85 13.65 5.12
C GLN A 31 0.88 12.51 4.83
N PHE A 32 -0.23 12.81 4.15
CA PHE A 32 -1.18 11.80 3.68
C PHE A 32 -0.45 10.61 3.04
N PRO A 33 -0.73 9.34 3.42
CA PRO A 33 -1.88 8.89 4.21
C PRO A 33 -1.66 8.77 5.74
N PHE A 34 -0.72 9.49 6.36
CA PHE A 34 -0.62 9.58 7.83
C PHE A 34 -1.91 10.17 8.45
N PRO A 35 -2.36 9.70 9.63
CA PRO A 35 -1.85 8.60 10.46
C PRO A 35 -2.43 7.21 10.09
N HIS A 36 -3.09 7.10 8.95
CA HIS A 36 -3.94 5.96 8.60
C HIS A 36 -3.17 4.79 8.00
N LEU A 37 -2.04 4.99 7.34
CA LEU A 37 -1.21 3.88 6.86
C LEU A 37 -0.34 3.30 7.98
N ARG A 38 -0.52 2.02 8.31
CA ARG A 38 0.41 1.24 9.15
C ARG A 38 1.64 0.87 8.34
N TYR A 39 2.81 1.09 8.93
CA TYR A 39 4.11 0.67 8.39
C TYR A 39 5.11 0.50 9.54
N GLU A 40 6.26 -0.10 9.24
CA GLU A 40 7.35 -0.28 10.21
C GLU A 40 8.71 -0.10 9.53
N CYS A 41 9.13 -1.05 8.68
CA CYS A 41 10.52 -1.05 8.19
C CYS A 41 10.81 -0.13 6.99
N GLY A 42 9.82 0.21 6.15
CA GLY A 42 10.01 1.00 4.93
C GLY A 42 10.90 0.39 3.83
N MET A 43 11.43 -0.83 3.99
CA MET A 43 12.49 -1.39 3.14
C MET A 43 12.19 -2.79 2.57
N GLY A 44 10.95 -3.27 2.70
CA GLY A 44 10.52 -4.59 2.24
C GLY A 44 11.05 -5.77 3.07
N LYS A 45 11.39 -5.53 4.34
CA LYS A 45 11.83 -6.57 5.31
C LYS A 45 10.71 -7.15 6.17
N CYS A 46 9.53 -6.51 6.18
CA CYS A 46 8.34 -6.95 6.89
C CYS A 46 7.08 -6.75 6.02
N ALA A 47 5.93 -7.24 6.47
CA ALA A 47 4.63 -7.09 5.80
C ALA A 47 3.67 -6.07 6.47
N ARG A 48 4.13 -5.26 7.45
CA ARG A 48 3.25 -4.29 8.16
C ARG A 48 2.57 -3.26 7.26
N CYS A 49 3.21 -2.90 6.14
CA CYS A 49 2.67 -1.98 5.15
C CYS A 49 1.90 -2.66 4.00
N ALA A 50 1.58 -3.95 4.16
CA ALA A 50 0.77 -4.65 3.18
C ALA A 50 -0.59 -3.96 3.04
N CYS A 51 -0.99 -3.70 1.80
CA CYS A 51 -2.29 -3.14 1.44
C CYS A 51 -2.87 -3.98 0.30
N ARG A 52 -4.18 -4.19 0.29
CA ARG A 52 -4.86 -4.75 -0.88
C ARG A 52 -5.11 -3.63 -1.89
N VAL A 53 -4.73 -3.85 -3.14
CA VAL A 53 -5.04 -2.91 -4.23
C VAL A 53 -6.46 -3.21 -4.71
N LEU A 54 -7.36 -2.23 -4.60
CA LEU A 54 -8.75 -2.37 -5.03
C LEU A 54 -8.94 -1.89 -6.49
N SER A 55 -8.16 -0.89 -6.92
CA SER A 55 -8.12 -0.38 -8.29
C SER A 55 -6.76 0.24 -8.61
N GLY A 56 -6.41 0.34 -9.90
CA GLY A 56 -5.14 0.91 -10.37
C GLY A 56 -3.95 -0.07 -10.34
N SER A 57 -4.20 -1.37 -10.22
CA SER A 57 -3.14 -2.40 -10.17
C SER A 57 -2.44 -2.57 -11.52
N GLU A 58 -3.14 -2.32 -12.62
CA GLU A 58 -2.66 -2.35 -14.01
C GLU A 58 -1.53 -1.33 -14.28
N HIS A 59 -1.42 -0.30 -13.45
CA HIS A 59 -0.38 0.72 -13.54
C HIS A 59 0.85 0.40 -12.68
N LEU A 60 0.80 -0.64 -11.85
CA LEU A 60 1.90 -1.01 -10.98
C LEU A 60 2.90 -1.92 -11.71
N PRO A 61 4.20 -1.82 -11.38
CA PRO A 61 5.16 -2.81 -11.83
C PRO A 61 4.82 -4.18 -11.24
N ALA A 62 5.29 -5.23 -11.92
CA ALA A 62 5.23 -6.59 -11.42
C ALA A 62 5.81 -6.69 -10.00
N PRO A 63 5.25 -7.54 -9.11
CA PRO A 63 5.76 -7.70 -7.75
C PRO A 63 7.25 -8.03 -7.74
N ASN A 64 8.02 -7.28 -6.95
CA ASN A 64 9.45 -7.52 -6.84
C ASN A 64 9.77 -8.72 -5.93
N TRP A 65 11.03 -9.15 -5.89
CA TRP A 65 11.43 -10.32 -5.11
C TRP A 65 11.16 -10.19 -3.59
N LYS A 66 11.18 -8.97 -3.03
CA LYS A 66 10.87 -8.74 -1.62
C LYS A 66 9.38 -8.91 -1.36
N GLU A 67 8.54 -8.40 -2.25
CA GLU A 67 7.09 -8.62 -2.17
C GLU A 67 6.76 -10.11 -2.26
N LYS A 68 7.34 -10.83 -3.23
CA LYS A 68 7.20 -12.29 -3.36
C LYS A 68 7.58 -13.01 -2.07
N LYS A 69 8.71 -12.64 -1.46
CA LYS A 69 9.20 -13.22 -0.21
C LYS A 69 8.28 -12.95 0.99
N GLN A 70 7.72 -11.74 1.10
CA GLN A 70 6.96 -11.31 2.28
C GLN A 70 5.46 -11.60 2.20
N LEU A 71 4.89 -11.65 1.00
CA LEU A 71 3.45 -11.78 0.79
C LEU A 71 3.05 -13.18 0.32
N GLY A 72 3.92 -13.91 -0.39
CA GLY A 72 3.57 -15.23 -0.93
C GLY A 72 2.24 -15.19 -1.72
N ASN A 73 1.34 -16.12 -1.40
CA ASN A 73 0.03 -16.25 -2.05
C ASN A 73 -0.87 -15.00 -1.91
N ARG A 74 -0.59 -14.13 -0.94
CA ARG A 74 -1.35 -12.87 -0.79
C ARG A 74 -1.17 -11.93 -1.99
N LEU A 75 -0.12 -12.10 -2.78
CA LEU A 75 0.03 -11.38 -4.05
C LEU A 75 -1.13 -11.69 -5.00
N ASP A 76 -1.59 -12.95 -5.04
CA ASP A 76 -2.68 -13.40 -5.89
C ASP A 76 -4.04 -12.84 -5.42
N GLU A 77 -4.16 -12.53 -4.13
CA GLU A 77 -5.30 -11.83 -3.53
C GLU A 77 -5.28 -10.30 -3.78
N GLY A 78 -4.25 -9.80 -4.46
CA GLY A 78 -4.07 -8.38 -4.78
C GLY A 78 -3.35 -7.57 -3.70
N PHE A 79 -2.70 -8.21 -2.72
CA PHE A 79 -1.88 -7.48 -1.76
C PHE A 79 -0.56 -7.02 -2.38
N ARG A 80 -0.12 -5.82 -1.99
CA ARG A 80 1.19 -5.24 -2.34
C ARG A 80 1.82 -4.62 -1.10
N LEU A 81 3.15 -4.49 -1.08
CA LEU A 81 3.83 -3.77 -0.02
C LEU A 81 3.88 -2.28 -0.38
N ALA A 82 3.16 -1.42 0.34
CA ALA A 82 3.12 0.01 0.03
C ALA A 82 4.53 0.67 0.01
N CYS A 83 5.47 0.18 0.83
CA CYS A 83 6.86 0.67 0.80
C CYS A 83 7.63 0.33 -0.48
N GLN A 84 7.16 -0.62 -1.30
CA GLN A 84 7.80 -1.05 -2.54
C GLN A 84 7.18 -0.40 -3.79
N LEU A 85 6.14 0.42 -3.63
CA LEU A 85 5.45 1.08 -4.73
C LEU A 85 5.87 2.55 -4.86
N TRP A 86 5.84 3.03 -6.10
CA TRP A 86 5.95 4.44 -6.45
C TRP A 86 4.72 4.82 -7.27
N ILE A 87 3.86 5.68 -6.70
CA ILE A 87 2.54 5.99 -7.23
C ILE A 87 2.66 7.06 -8.32
N ALA A 88 2.32 6.69 -9.55
CA ALA A 88 2.33 7.59 -10.70
C ALA A 88 0.92 7.85 -11.27
N GLN A 89 -0.02 6.94 -11.03
CA GLN A 89 -1.42 6.99 -11.48
C GLN A 89 -2.35 6.80 -10.28
N ASP A 90 -3.63 7.08 -10.49
CA ASP A 90 -4.66 6.92 -9.47
C ASP A 90 -4.68 5.49 -8.94
N ILE A 91 -4.91 5.36 -7.63
CA ILE A 91 -4.90 4.07 -6.96
C ILE A 91 -5.82 4.06 -5.76
N GLU A 92 -6.45 2.91 -5.53
CA GLU A 92 -7.22 2.66 -4.32
C GLU A 92 -6.62 1.50 -3.54
N LEU A 93 -6.35 1.73 -2.25
CA LEU A 93 -5.72 0.79 -1.35
C LEU A 93 -6.58 0.56 -0.11
N ALA A 94 -6.62 -0.67 0.38
CA ALA A 94 -7.22 -1.02 1.66
C ALA A 94 -6.20 -1.63 2.63
N GLN A 95 -6.24 -1.23 3.89
CA GLN A 95 -5.41 -1.79 4.97
C GLN A 95 -6.23 -1.98 6.26
N ASP A 96 -7.12 -2.96 6.23
CA ASP A 96 -7.93 -3.30 7.39
C ASP A 96 -7.12 -4.07 8.45
N ASP A 97 -7.57 -4.01 9.70
CA ASP A 97 -6.94 -4.74 10.82
C ASP A 97 -7.25 -6.25 10.80
N GLU A 98 -8.22 -6.69 10.00
CA GLU A 98 -8.47 -8.11 9.73
C GLU A 98 -7.38 -8.69 8.82
N LEU A 99 -6.33 -9.24 9.45
CA LEU A 99 -5.64 -10.37 8.85
C LEU A 99 -6.67 -11.51 8.81
N PRO A 100 -6.98 -12.12 7.63
CA PRO A 100 -7.45 -13.48 7.68
C PRO A 100 -6.37 -14.25 8.44
N ALA A 101 -6.75 -14.87 9.55
CA ALA A 101 -5.88 -15.78 10.25
C ALA A 101 -5.30 -16.73 9.20
N ALA A 102 -3.97 -16.81 9.12
CA ALA A 102 -3.34 -17.85 8.32
C ALA A 102 -3.93 -19.18 8.81
N LEU A 103 -4.68 -19.85 7.93
CA LEU A 103 -5.06 -21.25 8.10
C LEU A 103 -3.83 -22.13 7.84
#